data_AF-A0A7S2MQ62-F1
#
_entry.id   AF-A0A7S2MQ62-F1
#
_cell.length_a   1.000
_cell.length_b   1.000
_cell.length_c   1.000
_cell.angle_alpha   90.00
_cell.angle_beta   90.00
_cell.angle_gamma   90.00
#
_symmetry.space_group_name_H-M   'P 1'
#
loop_
_entity.id
_entity.type
_entity.pdbx_description
1 polymer ?
#
loop_
_entity_poly.entity_id
_entity_poly.type
_entity_poly.pdbx_seq_one_letter_code
_entity_poly.pdbx_strand_id
1 'polypeptide(L)'
;CNFEVLLTKMAEGYDPRRSKVNESTFANFQREQLTGELTDVPGIGPAAARKLGEIGDEEKDSDRITNTYQLIGKFLMLKGPDEDGHKVESMEHMEKFWWFLKEKGISSHRSGIVRAIAEKVNTMIPGIYDASEYDEDDSDEDEE
;
A
#
# COMPACT_ATOMS: atom_id res chain seq x y z
N CYS A 1 11.54 3.84 -24.24
CA CYS A 1 11.49 3.81 -22.77
C CYS A 1 12.85 4.19 -22.21
N ASN A 2 12.94 5.27 -21.44
CA ASN A 2 14.20 5.80 -20.91
C ASN A 2 14.69 4.96 -19.71
N PHE A 3 15.92 4.47 -19.81
CA PHE A 3 16.61 3.64 -18.81
C PHE A 3 16.73 4.32 -17.42
N GLU A 4 16.80 5.65 -17.37
CA GLU A 4 16.80 6.44 -16.10
C GLU A 4 15.50 6.33 -15.29
N VAL A 5 14.35 6.13 -15.96
CA VAL A 5 13.05 5.97 -15.28
C VAL A 5 13.01 4.62 -14.55
N LEU A 6 13.67 3.59 -15.08
CA LEU A 6 13.74 2.27 -14.48
C LEU A 6 14.65 2.24 -13.24
N LEU A 7 15.77 2.98 -13.27
CA LEU A 7 16.68 3.10 -12.13
C LEU A 7 16.08 3.92 -10.97
N THR A 8 15.28 4.95 -11.27
CA THR A 8 14.57 5.74 -10.24
C THR A 8 13.45 4.92 -9.59
N LYS A 9 12.84 3.98 -10.32
CA LYS A 9 11.88 2.99 -9.78
C LYS A 9 12.51 2.01 -8.79
N MET A 10 13.84 1.86 -8.75
CA MET A 10 14.53 0.96 -7.84
C MET A 10 15.06 1.64 -6.56
N ALA A 11 15.17 2.98 -6.54
CA ALA A 11 15.59 3.73 -5.35
C ALA A 11 14.41 4.12 -4.41
N GLU A 12 13.20 4.13 -4.96
CA GLU A 12 11.95 4.37 -4.23
C GLU A 12 11.05 3.13 -4.32
N GLY A 13 10.36 2.77 -3.23
CA GLY A 13 9.47 1.61 -3.22
C GLY A 13 8.80 1.40 -1.87
N TYR A 14 8.00 0.34 -1.79
CA TYR A 14 7.43 -0.11 -0.54
C TYR A 14 8.51 -0.68 0.37
N ASP A 15 8.51 -0.18 1.60
CA ASP A 15 9.35 -0.67 2.68
C ASP A 15 8.53 -0.52 3.96
N PRO A 16 8.09 -1.62 4.60
CA PRO A 16 7.26 -1.57 5.79
C PRO A 16 7.96 -0.89 6.97
N ARG A 17 9.30 -0.91 7.03
CA ARG A 17 10.11 -0.28 8.08
C ARG A 17 10.11 1.25 7.96
N ARG A 18 9.84 1.78 6.76
CA ARG A 18 9.62 3.23 6.55
C ARG A 18 8.25 3.72 7.03
N SER A 19 7.40 2.83 7.56
CA SER A 19 6.16 3.25 8.21
C SER A 19 6.44 4.12 9.43
N LYS A 20 5.92 5.35 9.43
CA LYS A 20 5.96 6.28 10.57
C LYS A 20 4.62 6.35 11.30
N VAL A 21 3.76 5.35 11.12
CA VAL A 21 2.45 5.29 11.75
C VAL A 21 2.61 4.78 13.18
N ASN A 22 1.85 5.36 14.11
CA ASN A 22 1.83 4.92 15.51
C ASN A 22 1.23 3.50 15.63
N GLU A 23 1.97 2.59 16.26
CA GLU A 23 1.57 1.20 16.48
C GLU A 23 0.23 1.04 17.21
N SER A 24 -0.12 1.95 18.12
CA SER A 24 -1.42 1.91 18.81
C SER A 24 -2.59 2.21 17.87
N THR A 25 -2.43 3.18 16.97
CA THR A 25 -3.41 3.51 15.93
C THR A 25 -3.59 2.34 14.97
N PHE A 26 -2.49 1.67 14.65
CA PHE A 26 -2.46 0.51 13.79
C PHE A 26 -3.19 -0.70 14.39
N ALA A 27 -2.90 -1.03 15.65
CA ALA A 27 -3.56 -2.12 16.37
C ALA A 27 -5.07 -1.88 16.55
N ASN A 28 -5.49 -0.62 16.77
CA ASN A 28 -6.90 -0.28 16.86
C ASN A 28 -7.61 -0.49 15.51
N PHE A 29 -7.04 0.03 14.42
CA PHE A 29 -7.60 -0.15 13.07
C PHE A 29 -7.77 -1.63 12.70
N GLN A 30 -6.85 -2.50 13.11
CA GLN A 30 -6.97 -3.94 12.88
C GLN A 30 -8.17 -4.57 13.60
N ARG A 31 -8.42 -4.18 14.85
CA ARG A 31 -9.48 -4.78 15.69
C ARG A 31 -10.86 -4.20 15.41
N GLU A 32 -10.92 -2.95 15.00
CA GLU A 32 -12.18 -2.23 14.81
C GLU A 32 -12.88 -2.62 13.50
N GLN A 33 -14.20 -2.39 13.43
CA GLN A 33 -14.94 -2.58 12.18
C GLN A 33 -14.66 -1.44 11.22
N LEU A 34 -14.65 -1.74 9.91
CA LEU A 34 -14.52 -0.70 8.88
C LEU A 34 -15.80 0.14 8.85
N THR A 35 -15.67 1.44 9.09
CA THR A 35 -16.77 2.41 9.05
C THR A 35 -17.09 2.91 7.63
N GLY A 36 -16.11 2.81 6.72
CA GLY A 36 -16.12 3.42 5.40
C GLY A 36 -15.33 4.72 5.31
N GLU A 37 -14.94 5.33 6.43
CA GLU A 37 -14.17 6.57 6.44
C GLU A 37 -12.70 6.33 6.08
N LEU A 38 -12.19 7.06 5.08
CA LEU A 38 -10.80 6.93 4.62
C LEU A 38 -9.79 7.35 5.69
N THR A 39 -10.16 8.31 6.55
CA THR A 39 -9.30 8.81 7.61
C THR A 39 -9.11 7.84 8.77
N ASP A 40 -9.90 6.77 8.82
CA ASP A 40 -9.69 5.69 9.81
C ASP A 40 -8.46 4.87 9.47
N VAL A 41 -8.01 4.89 8.21
CA VAL A 41 -6.81 4.20 7.78
C VAL A 41 -5.59 4.96 8.29
N PRO A 42 -4.73 4.32 9.10
CA PRO A 42 -3.53 4.95 9.62
C PRO A 42 -2.62 5.48 8.49
N GLY A 43 -2.26 6.77 8.57
CA GLY A 43 -1.48 7.46 7.54
C GLY A 43 -2.32 8.21 6.49
N ILE A 44 -3.63 8.04 6.46
CA ILE A 44 -4.53 8.82 5.60
C ILE A 44 -5.11 10.00 6.39
N GLY A 45 -4.56 11.19 6.15
CA GLY A 45 -5.15 12.45 6.62
C GLY A 45 -6.16 13.04 5.61
N PRO A 46 -6.85 14.14 5.97
CA PRO A 46 -7.83 14.80 5.10
C PRO A 46 -7.29 15.19 3.71
N ALA A 47 -6.01 15.53 3.61
CA ALA A 47 -5.37 15.84 2.34
C ALA A 47 -5.18 14.61 1.44
N ALA A 48 -4.81 13.46 2.02
CA ALA A 48 -4.69 12.21 1.29
C ALA A 48 -6.07 11.69 0.87
N ALA A 49 -7.08 11.78 1.75
CA ALA A 49 -8.45 11.42 1.43
C ALA A 49 -9.02 12.24 0.25
N ARG A 50 -8.75 13.56 0.21
CA ARG A 50 -9.13 14.40 -0.93
C ARG A 50 -8.51 13.94 -2.25
N LYS A 51 -7.19 13.70 -2.25
CA LYS A 51 -6.46 13.19 -3.44
C LYS A 51 -6.97 11.83 -3.91
N LEU A 52 -7.30 10.94 -2.98
CA LEU A 52 -7.91 9.65 -3.31
C LEU A 52 -9.26 9.83 -4.02
N GLY A 53 -10.05 10.82 -3.59
CA GLY A 53 -11.36 11.15 -4.15
C GLY A 53 -11.34 11.96 -5.45
N GLU A 54 -10.18 12.40 -5.93
CA GLU A 54 -10.01 13.03 -7.25
C GLU A 54 -10.03 11.97 -8.35
N ILE A 55 -10.55 12.31 -9.53
CA ILE A 55 -10.46 11.48 -10.74
C ILE A 55 -9.01 11.58 -11.25
N GLY A 56 -8.41 10.46 -11.66
CA GLY A 56 -7.05 10.46 -12.22
C GLY A 56 -6.98 11.16 -13.59
N ASP A 57 -5.77 11.26 -14.13
CA ASP A 57 -5.51 11.89 -15.45
C ASP A 57 -6.10 11.09 -16.62
N GLU A 58 -6.41 9.80 -16.43
CA GLU A 58 -7.17 9.01 -17.39
C GLU A 58 -8.68 9.22 -17.15
N GLU A 59 -9.47 9.44 -18.21
CA GLU A 59 -10.95 9.58 -18.21
C GLU A 59 -11.73 8.38 -17.61
N LYS A 60 -11.05 7.44 -16.96
CA LYS A 60 -11.66 6.33 -16.24
C LYS A 60 -11.97 6.77 -14.80
N ASP A 61 -13.26 7.05 -14.57
CA ASP A 61 -13.85 7.31 -13.24
C ASP A 61 -13.63 6.15 -12.22
N SER A 62 -13.06 5.01 -12.66
CA SER A 62 -12.81 3.81 -11.86
C SER A 62 -11.70 3.96 -10.81
N ASP A 63 -10.86 4.99 -10.87
CA ASP A 63 -9.76 5.20 -9.92
C ASP A 63 -10.09 6.20 -8.80
N ARG A 64 -11.35 6.63 -8.72
CA ARG A 64 -11.85 7.46 -7.64
C ARG A 64 -12.12 6.63 -6.39
N ILE A 65 -11.45 6.98 -5.29
CA ILE A 65 -11.59 6.30 -3.99
C ILE A 65 -12.18 7.29 -2.99
N THR A 66 -13.41 7.03 -2.56
CA THR A 66 -14.19 7.88 -1.63
C THR A 66 -14.43 7.24 -0.27
N ASN A 67 -14.22 5.93 -0.15
CA ASN A 67 -14.39 5.19 1.10
C ASN A 67 -13.36 4.05 1.22
N THR A 68 -13.21 3.54 2.43
CA THR A 68 -12.21 2.50 2.75
C THR A 68 -12.51 1.17 2.07
N TYR A 69 -13.77 0.85 1.79
CA TYR A 69 -14.13 -0.37 1.05
C TYR A 69 -13.62 -0.33 -0.39
N GLN A 70 -13.73 0.82 -1.06
CA GLN A 70 -13.16 1.03 -2.40
C GLN A 70 -11.64 0.94 -2.38
N LEU A 71 -10.99 1.50 -1.36
CA LEU A 71 -9.54 1.40 -1.20
C LEU A 71 -9.08 -0.06 -1.07
N ILE A 72 -9.78 -0.85 -0.26
CA ILE A 72 -9.55 -2.30 -0.13
C ILE A 72 -9.84 -3.01 -1.44
N GLY A 73 -10.93 -2.65 -2.13
CA GLY A 73 -11.24 -3.19 -3.46
C GLY A 73 -10.10 -2.95 -4.45
N LYS A 74 -9.56 -1.73 -4.50
CA LYS A 74 -8.41 -1.39 -5.34
C LYS A 74 -7.17 -2.20 -4.94
N PHE A 75 -6.89 -2.34 -3.66
CA PHE A 75 -5.82 -3.22 -3.17
C PHE A 75 -6.01 -4.65 -3.69
N LEU A 76 -7.19 -5.25 -3.53
CA LEU A 76 -7.47 -6.61 -4.00
C LEU A 76 -7.37 -6.77 -5.52
N MET A 77 -7.80 -5.76 -6.30
CA MET A 77 -7.68 -5.78 -7.76
C MET A 77 -6.22 -5.89 -8.23
N LEU A 78 -5.27 -5.37 -7.46
CA LEU A 78 -3.83 -5.44 -7.79
C LEU A 78 -3.19 -6.81 -7.49
N LYS A 79 -3.94 -7.74 -6.87
CA LYS A 79 -3.52 -9.14 -6.65
C LYS A 79 -3.84 -10.07 -7.83
N GLY A 80 -4.51 -9.56 -8.87
CA GLY A 80 -4.76 -10.32 -10.10
C GLY A 80 -3.46 -10.70 -10.83
N PRO A 81 -3.50 -11.62 -11.81
CA PRO A 81 -2.32 -11.99 -12.57
C PRO A 81 -1.69 -10.76 -13.24
N ASP A 82 -0.36 -10.76 -13.39
CA ASP A 82 0.36 -9.71 -14.11
C ASP A 82 0.02 -9.72 -15.61
N GLU A 83 0.60 -8.79 -16.37
CA GLU A 83 0.34 -8.67 -17.82
C GLU A 83 0.75 -9.92 -18.60
N ASP A 84 1.65 -10.74 -18.05
CA ASP A 84 2.15 -11.99 -18.62
C ASP A 84 1.42 -13.24 -18.07
N GLY A 85 0.43 -13.05 -17.19
CA GLY A 85 -0.38 -14.11 -16.61
C GLY A 85 0.25 -14.79 -15.38
N HIS A 86 1.35 -14.29 -14.84
CA HIS A 86 1.98 -14.82 -13.64
C HIS A 86 1.22 -14.45 -12.39
N LYS A 87 1.34 -15.29 -11.36
CA LYS A 87 0.82 -15.01 -10.02
C LYS A 87 1.61 -13.85 -9.42
N VAL A 88 0.91 -12.79 -9.06
CA VAL A 88 1.48 -11.68 -8.30
C VAL A 88 1.75 -12.15 -6.87
N GLU A 89 3.01 -12.14 -6.45
CA GLU A 89 3.41 -12.51 -5.09
C GLU A 89 3.19 -11.36 -4.08
N SER A 90 3.37 -11.63 -2.78
CA SER A 90 3.09 -10.67 -1.70
C SER A 90 3.85 -9.35 -1.89
N MET A 91 5.18 -9.44 -2.09
CA MET A 91 6.03 -8.25 -2.29
C MET A 91 5.61 -7.39 -3.49
N GLU A 92 5.37 -8.02 -4.64
CA GLU A 92 4.94 -7.31 -5.86
C GLU A 92 3.57 -6.65 -5.67
N HIS A 93 2.66 -7.31 -4.93
CA HIS A 93 1.34 -6.77 -4.63
C HIS A 93 1.44 -5.48 -3.77
N MET A 94 2.27 -5.49 -2.73
CA MET A 94 2.48 -4.30 -1.89
C MET A 94 3.11 -3.15 -2.70
N GLU A 95 4.05 -3.48 -3.57
CA GLU A 95 4.72 -2.53 -4.44
C GLU A 95 3.73 -1.87 -5.41
N LYS A 96 2.90 -2.66 -6.11
CA LYS A 96 1.83 -2.16 -7.00
C LYS A 96 0.91 -1.20 -6.28
N PHE A 97 0.51 -1.51 -5.05
CA PHE A 97 -0.36 -0.63 -4.27
C PHE A 97 0.34 0.65 -3.82
N TRP A 98 1.63 0.58 -3.47
CA TRP A 98 2.43 1.75 -3.13
C TRP A 98 2.56 2.71 -4.32
N TRP A 99 2.81 2.19 -5.53
CA TRP A 99 2.86 2.99 -6.76
C TRP A 99 1.53 3.65 -7.08
N PHE A 100 0.41 2.93 -6.91
CA PHE A 100 -0.92 3.52 -7.03
C PHE A 100 -1.09 4.73 -6.10
N LEU A 101 -0.68 4.62 -4.83
CA LEU A 101 -0.76 5.77 -3.90
C LEU A 101 0.13 6.93 -4.35
N LYS A 102 1.31 6.65 -4.91
CA LYS A 102 2.21 7.66 -5.48
C LYS A 102 1.59 8.36 -6.69
N GLU A 103 0.97 7.62 -7.60
CA GLU A 103 0.28 8.15 -8.78
C GLU A 103 -0.92 9.02 -8.40
N LYS A 104 -1.65 8.65 -7.33
CA LYS A 104 -2.67 9.53 -6.70
C LYS A 104 -2.08 10.77 -6.02
N GLY A 105 -0.76 10.97 -6.08
CA GLY A 105 -0.08 12.13 -5.52
C GLY A 105 0.09 12.09 -4.00
N ILE A 106 -0.04 10.94 -3.35
CA ILE A 106 0.23 10.79 -1.91
C ILE A 106 1.75 10.78 -1.71
N SER A 107 2.25 11.79 -1.00
CA SER A 107 3.69 12.02 -0.83
C SER A 107 4.24 11.56 0.52
N SER A 108 3.38 11.31 1.51
CA SER A 108 3.77 10.91 2.87
C SER A 108 3.05 9.66 3.33
N HIS A 109 3.66 8.92 4.28
CA HIS A 109 3.10 7.74 4.96
C HIS A 109 2.63 6.58 4.06
N ARG A 110 2.96 6.56 2.76
CA ARG A 110 2.58 5.49 1.81
C ARG A 110 2.83 4.09 2.35
N SER A 111 4.04 3.80 2.84
CA SER A 111 4.35 2.47 3.41
C SER A 111 3.49 2.12 4.62
N GLY A 112 3.16 3.11 5.47
CA GLY A 112 2.26 2.89 6.60
C GLY A 112 0.83 2.60 6.17
N ILE A 113 0.35 3.27 5.12
CA ILE A 113 -0.97 3.02 4.52
C ILE A 113 -1.02 1.61 3.92
N VAL A 114 -0.01 1.23 3.13
CA VAL A 114 0.08 -0.11 2.52
C VAL A 114 0.09 -1.17 3.61
N ARG A 115 0.95 -1.05 4.63
CA ARG A 115 1.00 -2.00 5.75
C ARG A 115 -0.35 -2.11 6.47
N ALA A 116 -1.03 -0.99 6.71
CA ALA A 116 -2.30 -0.98 7.43
C ALA A 116 -3.41 -1.70 6.66
N ILE A 117 -3.50 -1.43 5.36
CA ILE A 117 -4.46 -2.12 4.49
C ILE A 117 -4.10 -3.59 4.35
N ALA A 118 -2.83 -3.91 4.11
CA ALA A 118 -2.36 -5.28 3.91
C ALA A 118 -2.65 -6.17 5.12
N GLU A 119 -2.28 -5.74 6.32
CA GLU A 119 -2.55 -6.51 7.54
C GLU A 119 -4.05 -6.60 7.83
N LYS A 120 -4.82 -5.53 7.62
CA LYS A 120 -6.28 -5.56 7.77
C LYS A 120 -6.90 -6.58 6.82
N VAL A 121 -6.49 -6.58 5.56
CA VAL A 121 -6.99 -7.52 4.56
C VAL A 121 -6.51 -8.94 4.85
N ASN A 122 -5.31 -9.12 5.41
CA ASN A 122 -4.81 -10.42 5.84
C ASN A 122 -5.67 -11.05 6.95
N THR A 123 -6.30 -10.24 7.82
CA THR A 123 -7.28 -10.77 8.80
C THR A 123 -8.55 -11.31 8.14
N MET A 124 -8.89 -10.84 6.94
CA MET A 124 -10.08 -11.27 6.18
C MET A 124 -9.75 -12.38 5.19
N ILE A 125 -8.56 -12.34 4.59
CA ILE A 125 -8.05 -13.26 3.57
C ILE A 125 -6.61 -13.64 3.96
N PRO A 126 -6.44 -14.68 4.82
CA PRO A 126 -5.13 -15.09 5.29
C PRO A 126 -4.18 -15.48 4.15
N GLY A 127 -2.93 -15.04 4.24
CA GLY A 127 -1.86 -15.34 3.27
C GLY A 127 -1.74 -14.33 2.13
N ILE A 128 -2.51 -13.23 2.15
CA ILE A 128 -2.37 -12.14 1.17
C ILE A 128 -1.16 -11.24 1.45
N TYR A 129 -0.73 -11.19 2.71
CA TYR A 129 0.41 -10.42 3.18
C TYR A 129 1.24 -11.25 4.14
N ASP A 130 2.55 -11.26 3.94
CA ASP A 130 3.52 -11.89 4.82
C ASP A 130 4.53 -10.84 5.29
N ALA A 131 4.52 -10.53 6.58
CA ALA A 131 5.46 -9.57 7.17
C ALA A 131 6.89 -10.15 7.26
N SER A 132 7.02 -11.47 7.35
CA SER A 132 8.33 -12.14 7.52
C SER A 132 9.21 -12.04 6.27
N GLU A 133 8.60 -11.86 5.08
CA GLU A 133 9.33 -11.54 3.84
C GLU A 133 10.17 -10.25 3.93
N TYR A 134 9.96 -9.44 4.97
CA TYR A 134 10.64 -8.17 5.20
C TYR A 134 11.52 -8.16 6.46
N ASP A 135 11.63 -9.29 7.16
CA ASP A 135 12.42 -9.43 8.38
C ASP A 135 13.89 -9.80 8.08
N GLU A 136 14.24 -10.19 6.85
CA GLU A 136 15.55 -10.77 6.49
C GLU A 136 16.74 -9.79 6.34
N ASP A 137 16.55 -8.47 6.47
CA ASP A 137 17.65 -7.47 6.41
C ASP A 137 18.11 -6.98 7.80
N ASP A 138 18.43 -7.87 8.75
CA ASP A 138 19.03 -7.49 10.05
C ASP A 138 20.21 -8.40 10.46
N SER A 139 20.76 -9.17 9.52
CA SER A 139 21.98 -9.96 9.71
C SER A 139 22.93 -9.77 8.54
N ASP A 140 23.64 -8.64 8.52
CA ASP A 140 25.02 -8.52 8.00
C ASP A 140 25.52 -7.09 8.24
N GLU A 141 26.75 -6.97 8.74
CA GLU A 141 27.51 -5.75 9.10
C GLU A 141 27.45 -5.27 10.57
N ASP A 142 27.78 -6.17 11.50
CA ASP A 142 28.62 -5.84 12.67
C ASP A 142 29.66 -6.97 12.87
N GLU A 143 30.60 -7.11 11.92
CA GLU A 143 31.85 -7.85 12.15
C GLU A 143 33.08 -6.95 11.89
N GLU A 144 33.79 -6.69 12.99
CA GLU A 144 35.15 -6.10 13.21
C GLU A 144 35.38 -4.58 13.07
#